data_AF-A0A1B6HI68-F1
#
_entry.id   AF-A0A1B6HI68-F1
#
_cell.length_a   1.000
_cell.length_b   1.000
_cell.length_c   1.000
_cell.angle_alpha   90.00
_cell.angle_beta   90.00
_cell.angle_gamma   90.00
#
_symmetry.space_group_name_H-M   'P 1'
#
loop_
_entity.id
_entity.type
_entity.pdbx_description
1 polymer ?
#
loop_
_entity_poly.entity_id
_entity_poly.type
_entity_poly.pdbx_seq_one_letter_code
_entity_poly.pdbx_strand_id
1 'polypeptide(L)'
;MAPPLPPPPPANKGSPMIKSDITPAKAAKLEALRSRPRRRPDWTDMMKEVESGRQLRHVHCNDRSAPILPKEKAKGQFVYESEKDATQDPHKQLLSQIQSGVKLKRVKCNDRSKPNLDGLRKFRRQMTIEEQIQKSMSMADVVAVAAEPDELDDIDKVRDDLQSTKQMLAQEL
;
A
#
# COMPACT_ATOMS: atom_id res chain seq x y z
N MET A 1 -29.69 48.65 -14.57
CA MET A 1 -29.29 48.62 -13.14
C MET A 1 -28.98 47.18 -12.76
N ALA A 2 -27.74 46.88 -12.41
CA ALA A 2 -27.36 45.53 -11.96
C ALA A 2 -27.86 45.30 -10.52
N PRO A 3 -28.31 44.08 -10.16
CA PRO A 3 -28.80 43.80 -8.81
C PRO A 3 -27.65 43.88 -7.78
N PRO A 4 -27.94 44.28 -6.53
CA PRO A 4 -26.92 44.40 -5.49
C PRO A 4 -26.32 43.03 -5.18
N LEU A 5 -25.01 43.02 -4.94
CA LEU A 5 -24.27 41.80 -4.58
C LEU A 5 -24.82 41.21 -3.28
N PRO A 6 -24.88 39.87 -3.16
CA PRO A 6 -25.30 39.21 -1.94
C PRO A 6 -24.32 39.51 -0.80
N PRO A 7 -24.80 39.58 0.45
CA PRO A 7 -23.96 39.88 1.60
C PRO A 7 -22.88 38.81 1.80
N PRO A 8 -21.70 39.19 2.31
CA PRO A 8 -20.61 38.25 2.55
C PRO A 8 -21.02 37.18 3.57
N PRO A 9 -20.52 35.93 3.42
CA PRO A 9 -20.82 34.87 4.36
C PRO A 9 -20.33 35.21 5.77
N PRO A 10 -21.05 34.77 6.82
CA PRO A 10 -20.65 35.02 8.20
C PRO A 10 -19.28 34.40 8.48
N ALA A 11 -18.41 35.18 9.13
CA ALA A 11 -17.09 34.71 9.55
C ALA A 11 -17.25 33.46 10.42
N ASN A 12 -16.70 32.33 9.95
CA ASN A 12 -16.68 31.07 10.66
C ASN A 12 -15.84 31.25 11.93
N LYS A 13 -16.49 31.57 13.05
CA LYS A 13 -15.88 31.52 14.38
C LYS A 13 -15.66 30.04 14.70
N GLY A 14 -14.60 29.45 14.14
CA GLY A 14 -14.17 28.12 14.50
C GLY A 14 -14.10 28.04 16.02
N SER A 15 -14.69 26.99 16.61
CA SER A 15 -14.61 26.76 18.05
C SER A 15 -13.17 26.99 18.51
N PRO A 16 -12.95 27.73 19.61
CA PRO A 16 -11.62 27.92 20.14
C PRO A 16 -11.03 26.53 20.37
N MET A 17 -9.99 26.19 19.61
CA MET A 17 -9.20 25.01 19.92
C MET A 17 -8.71 25.23 21.35
N ILE A 18 -9.21 24.41 22.29
CA ILE A 18 -8.73 24.40 23.66
C ILE A 18 -7.28 23.94 23.56
N LYS A 19 -6.36 24.89 23.46
CA LYS A 19 -4.93 24.65 23.58
C LYS A 19 -4.76 24.28 25.05
N SER A 20 -4.72 22.98 25.33
CA SER A 20 -4.39 22.50 26.67
C SER A 20 -3.08 23.18 27.11
N ASP A 21 -3.09 23.83 28.27
CA ASP A 21 -1.93 24.55 28.77
C ASP A 21 -0.71 23.63 28.82
N ILE A 22 0.36 24.06 28.16
CA ILE A 22 1.58 23.26 28.02
C ILE A 22 2.26 23.24 29.39
N THR A 23 2.42 22.05 29.97
CA THR A 23 3.17 21.90 31.22
C THR A 23 4.61 22.39 31.04
N PRO A 24 5.25 22.97 32.06
CA PRO A 24 6.58 23.56 31.94
C PRO A 24 7.63 22.56 31.44
N ALA A 25 7.52 21.28 31.82
CA ALA A 25 8.37 20.20 31.32
C ALA A 25 8.20 19.94 29.81
N LYS A 26 6.97 20.04 29.29
CA LYS A 26 6.70 19.91 27.85
C LYS A 26 7.23 21.12 27.09
N ALA A 27 7.12 22.32 27.65
CA ALA A 27 7.65 23.54 27.05
C ALA A 27 9.19 23.48 26.92
N ALA A 28 9.89 23.08 27.99
CA ALA A 28 11.35 22.91 27.97
C ALA A 28 11.80 21.85 26.94
N LYS A 29 11.05 20.75 26.82
CA LYS A 29 11.33 19.72 25.79
C LYS A 29 11.12 20.25 24.37
N LEU A 30 10.07 21.04 24.14
CA LEU A 30 9.81 21.66 22.85
C LEU A 30 10.90 22.67 22.46
N GLU A 31 11.39 23.44 23.43
CA GLU A 31 12.50 24.38 23.23
C GLU A 31 13.81 23.63 22.89
N ALA A 32 14.12 22.56 23.62
CA ALA A 32 15.27 21.71 23.34
C ALA A 32 15.21 21.10 21.93
N LEU A 33 14.03 20.63 21.49
CA LEU A 33 13.81 20.09 20.15
C LEU A 33 13.87 21.14 19.04
N ARG A 34 13.57 22.41 19.35
CA ARG A 34 13.66 23.53 18.42
C ARG A 34 15.11 24.01 18.25
N SER A 35 15.96 23.80 19.25
CA SER A 35 17.38 24.14 19.19
C SER A 35 18.17 23.14 18.36
N ARG A 36 19.20 23.62 17.64
CA ARG A 36 20.07 22.74 16.83
C ARG A 36 20.97 21.91 17.77
N PRO A 37 21.11 20.59 17.56
CA PRO A 37 21.99 19.76 18.37
C PRO A 37 23.43 20.31 18.35
N ARG A 38 23.97 20.63 19.55
CA ARG A 38 25.31 21.21 19.69
C ARG A 38 26.44 20.18 19.59
N ARG A 39 26.15 18.90 19.84
CA ARG A 39 27.10 17.78 19.84
C ARG A 39 26.67 16.74 18.82
N ARG A 40 27.63 16.21 18.06
CA ARG A 40 27.41 15.12 17.11
C ARG A 40 27.10 13.84 17.91
N PRO A 41 26.06 13.06 17.55
CA PRO A 41 25.85 11.75 18.16
C PRO A 41 27.08 10.87 17.92
N ASP A 42 27.61 10.31 19.01
CA ASP A 42 28.80 9.45 19.00
C ASP A 42 28.44 8.05 19.49
N TRP A 43 29.06 7.03 18.89
CA TRP A 43 28.84 5.63 19.24
C TRP A 43 29.35 5.33 20.65
N THR A 44 30.44 5.98 21.08
CA THR A 44 30.98 5.82 22.45
C THR A 44 29.99 6.31 23.51
N ASP A 45 29.30 7.45 23.29
CA ASP A 45 28.26 7.93 24.20
C ASP A 45 27.04 6.99 24.21
N MET A 46 26.68 6.44 23.05
CA MET A 46 25.58 5.47 22.93
C MET A 46 25.88 4.19 23.71
N MET A 47 27.09 3.62 23.59
CA MET A 47 27.49 2.43 24.34
C MET A 47 27.51 2.68 25.85
N LYS A 48 27.96 3.87 26.27
CA LYS A 48 27.92 4.29 27.68
C LYS A 48 26.48 4.41 28.22
N GLU A 49 25.53 4.89 27.41
CA GLU A 49 24.10 4.91 27.80
C GLU A 49 23.56 3.49 27.95
N VAL A 50 23.91 2.57 27.05
CA VAL A 50 23.49 1.16 27.12
C VAL A 50 24.04 0.49 28.38
N GLU A 51 25.33 0.68 28.68
CA GLU A 51 25.98 0.16 29.89
C GLU A 51 25.39 0.72 31.19
N SER A 52 24.86 1.95 31.16
CA SER A 52 24.27 2.60 32.34
C SER A 52 22.95 1.97 32.82
N GLY A 53 22.28 1.16 31.98
CA GLY A 53 21.09 0.39 32.36
C GLY A 53 19.85 1.24 32.69
N ARG A 54 19.01 1.51 31.69
CA ARG A 54 17.74 2.25 31.89
C ARG A 54 16.58 1.30 32.22
N GLN A 55 15.85 1.58 33.30
CA GLN A 55 14.62 0.87 33.61
C GLN A 55 13.53 1.19 32.59
N LEU A 56 12.96 0.15 32.00
CA LEU A 56 11.78 0.27 31.16
C LEU A 56 10.56 0.57 32.02
N ARG A 57 9.57 1.27 31.44
CA ARG A 57 8.30 1.49 32.13
C ARG A 57 7.62 0.14 32.37
N HIS A 58 7.00 0.00 33.54
CA HIS A 58 6.20 -1.18 33.83
C HIS A 58 5.11 -1.33 32.76
N VAL A 59 5.16 -2.44 32.03
CA VAL A 59 4.10 -2.83 31.12
C VAL A 59 3.04 -3.50 31.97
N HIS A 60 1.85 -2.92 31.99
CA HIS A 60 0.70 -3.63 32.54
C HIS A 60 0.37 -4.78 31.59
N CYS A 61 0.76 -6.00 31.98
CA CYS A 61 0.33 -7.21 31.29
C CYS A 61 -1.18 -7.36 31.53
N ASN A 62 -1.99 -6.96 30.56
CA ASN A 62 -3.42 -7.30 30.55
C ASN A 62 -3.55 -8.78 30.18
N ASP A 63 -3.20 -9.65 31.13
CA ASP A 63 -3.26 -11.10 31.00
C ASP A 63 -4.73 -11.54 31.04
N ARG A 64 -5.24 -11.94 29.87
CA ARG A 64 -6.60 -12.44 29.67
C ARG A 64 -6.68 -13.96 29.76
N SER A 65 -5.62 -14.64 30.19
CA SER A 65 -5.60 -16.10 30.34
C SER A 65 -6.36 -16.60 31.57
N ALA A 66 -6.65 -15.72 32.53
CA ALA A 66 -7.46 -16.08 33.69
C ALA A 66 -8.88 -16.47 33.24
N PRO A 67 -9.39 -17.65 33.66
CA PRO A 67 -10.74 -18.07 33.29
C PRO A 67 -11.76 -17.07 33.84
N ILE A 68 -12.66 -16.61 32.97
CA ILE A 68 -13.76 -15.73 33.33
C ILE A 68 -14.76 -16.57 34.13
N LEU A 69 -14.57 -16.63 35.45
CA LEU A 69 -15.51 -17.27 36.36
C LEU A 69 -16.65 -16.28 36.67
N PRO A 70 -17.92 -16.68 36.49
CA PRO A 70 -19.06 -15.84 36.87
C PRO A 70 -19.02 -15.56 38.38
N LYS A 71 -19.01 -14.28 38.76
CA LYS A 71 -18.93 -13.85 40.18
C LYS A 71 -20.23 -14.04 40.96
N GLU A 72 -21.33 -14.42 40.31
CA GLU A 72 -22.64 -14.49 40.93
C GLU A 72 -23.24 -15.88 40.79
N LYS A 73 -23.13 -16.68 41.84
CA LYS A 73 -24.12 -17.73 42.10
C LYS A 73 -25.40 -17.04 42.58
N ALA A 74 -26.17 -16.47 41.66
CA ALA A 74 -27.54 -16.10 41.94
C ALA A 74 -28.38 -17.38 42.08
N LYS A 75 -29.28 -17.39 43.08
CA LYS A 75 -30.06 -18.55 43.54
C LYS A 75 -30.72 -19.32 42.38
N GLY A 76 -30.19 -20.51 42.08
CA GLY A 76 -30.93 -21.60 41.43
C GLY A 76 -31.19 -21.52 39.92
N GLN A 77 -30.85 -20.45 39.23
CA GLN A 77 -31.05 -20.36 37.77
C GLN A 77 -29.76 -19.92 37.08
N PHE A 78 -29.22 -20.81 36.23
CA PHE A 78 -28.12 -20.46 35.33
C PHE A 78 -28.67 -19.58 34.21
N VAL A 79 -28.23 -18.31 34.16
CA VAL A 79 -28.46 -17.43 33.01
C VAL A 79 -27.16 -17.40 32.21
N TYR A 80 -27.19 -17.90 30.99
CA TYR A 80 -26.00 -17.93 30.12
C TYR A 80 -25.64 -16.49 29.70
N GLU A 81 -24.38 -16.18 29.39
CA GLU A 81 -23.98 -14.82 28.99
C GLU A 81 -24.76 -14.31 27.76
N SER A 82 -25.21 -15.22 26.88
CA SER A 82 -26.09 -14.90 25.76
C SER A 82 -27.48 -14.42 26.16
N GLU A 83 -27.97 -14.75 27.36
CA GLU A 83 -29.30 -14.41 27.86
C GLU A 83 -29.32 -13.10 28.66
N LYS A 84 -28.16 -12.47 28.90
CA LYS A 84 -28.12 -11.09 29.38
C LYS A 84 -28.66 -10.17 28.28
N ASP A 85 -29.61 -9.32 28.68
CA ASP A 85 -30.24 -8.32 27.80
C ASP A 85 -29.18 -7.54 27.01
N ALA A 86 -29.47 -7.23 25.75
CA ALA A 86 -28.57 -6.49 24.86
C ALA A 86 -28.09 -5.14 25.43
N THR A 87 -28.82 -4.62 26.44
CA THR A 87 -28.52 -3.38 27.15
C THR A 87 -27.39 -3.53 28.19
N GLN A 88 -27.01 -4.73 28.61
CA GLN A 88 -25.95 -4.94 29.62
C GLN A 88 -24.63 -5.47 29.04
N ASP A 89 -24.65 -6.07 27.84
CA ASP A 89 -23.45 -6.59 27.21
C ASP A 89 -22.81 -5.53 26.28
N PRO A 90 -21.63 -4.98 26.62
CA PRO A 90 -20.97 -3.96 25.81
C PRO A 90 -20.62 -4.46 24.40
N HIS A 91 -20.41 -5.76 24.22
CA HIS A 91 -20.12 -6.34 22.91
C HIS A 91 -21.35 -6.33 22.01
N LYS A 92 -22.53 -6.71 22.54
CA LYS A 92 -23.79 -6.66 21.78
C LYS A 92 -24.19 -5.23 21.40
N GLN A 93 -23.98 -4.28 22.31
CA GLN A 93 -24.19 -2.85 22.00
C GLN A 93 -23.29 -2.36 20.86
N LEU A 94 -22.01 -2.72 20.89
CA LEU A 94 -21.05 -2.37 19.83
C LEU A 94 -21.46 -2.98 18.48
N LEU A 95 -21.84 -4.26 18.46
CA LEU A 95 -22.30 -4.92 17.24
C LEU A 95 -23.55 -4.25 16.67
N SER A 96 -24.51 -3.89 17.53
CA SER A 96 -25.71 -3.16 17.13
C SER A 96 -25.37 -1.78 16.54
N GLN A 97 -24.41 -1.06 17.14
CA GLN A 97 -23.94 0.23 16.62
C GLN A 97 -23.24 0.08 15.26
N ILE A 98 -22.40 -0.95 15.08
CA ILE A 98 -21.77 -1.25 13.79
C ILE A 98 -22.82 -1.57 12.72
N GLN A 99 -23.83 -2.38 13.05
CA GLN A 99 -24.94 -2.70 12.15
C GLN A 99 -25.75 -1.45 11.77
N SER A 100 -25.99 -0.55 12.72
CA SER A 100 -26.70 0.71 12.47
C SER A 100 -25.91 1.68 11.58
N GLY A 101 -24.58 1.59 11.61
CA GLY A 101 -23.67 2.43 10.84
C GLY A 101 -23.58 3.88 11.35
N VAL A 102 -22.57 4.62 10.88
CA VAL A 102 -22.36 6.04 11.23
C VAL A 102 -21.98 6.82 9.98
N LYS A 103 -22.54 8.03 9.82
CA LYS A 103 -22.18 8.96 8.75
C LYS A 103 -20.82 9.59 9.03
N LEU A 104 -19.81 9.23 8.25
CA LEU A 104 -18.49 9.84 8.30
C LEU A 104 -18.48 11.21 7.62
N LYS A 105 -17.53 12.06 8.00
CA LYS A 105 -17.32 13.36 7.35
C LYS A 105 -16.80 13.17 5.93
N ARG A 106 -17.22 14.03 5.01
CA ARG A 106 -16.71 14.03 3.64
C ARG A 106 -15.23 14.47 3.63
N VAL A 107 -14.39 13.68 2.97
CA VAL A 107 -12.95 13.97 2.80
C VAL A 107 -12.60 13.77 1.32
N LYS A 108 -11.72 14.63 0.78
CA LYS A 108 -11.16 14.45 -0.55
C LYS A 108 -10.03 13.42 -0.47
N CYS A 109 -10.23 12.22 -1.01
CA CYS A 109 -9.17 11.21 -1.13
C CYS A 109 -8.19 11.61 -2.23
N ASN A 110 -6.92 11.80 -1.87
CA ASN A 110 -5.83 11.94 -2.84
C ASN A 110 -5.20 10.56 -3.09
N ASP A 111 -5.90 9.75 -3.87
CA ASP A 111 -5.48 8.38 -4.17
C ASP A 111 -4.41 8.35 -5.28
N ARG A 112 -3.23 7.84 -4.94
CA ARG A 112 -2.09 7.65 -5.86
C ARG A 112 -1.80 6.16 -6.12
N SER A 113 -2.71 5.27 -5.75
CA SER A 113 -2.57 3.82 -5.95
C SER A 113 -2.71 3.39 -7.41
N LYS A 114 -3.19 4.27 -8.31
CA LYS A 114 -3.33 3.94 -9.73
C LYS A 114 -1.95 3.51 -10.29
N PRO A 115 -1.86 2.36 -10.96
CA PRO A 115 -0.60 1.93 -11.56
C PRO A 115 -0.22 2.88 -12.71
N ASN A 116 1.07 3.15 -12.86
CA ASN A 116 1.58 3.86 -14.03
C ASN A 116 1.69 2.89 -15.20
N LEU A 117 0.75 2.96 -16.14
CA LEU A 117 0.72 2.11 -17.34
C LEU A 117 1.46 2.74 -18.52
N ASP A 118 2.03 3.93 -18.34
CA ASP A 118 2.78 4.62 -19.37
C ASP A 118 4.12 3.92 -19.62
N GLY A 119 4.45 3.65 -20.88
CA GLY A 119 5.63 2.86 -21.29
C GLY A 119 5.49 1.33 -21.16
N LEU A 120 4.37 0.82 -20.64
CA LEU A 120 4.06 -0.61 -20.75
C LEU A 120 3.68 -0.88 -22.22
N ARG A 121 4.68 -1.24 -23.04
CA ARG A 121 4.46 -1.73 -24.41
C ARG A 121 3.36 -2.76 -24.29
N LYS A 122 2.14 -2.44 -24.80
CA LYS A 122 0.94 -3.28 -24.68
C LYS A 122 1.43 -4.71 -24.78
N PHE A 123 1.41 -5.47 -23.68
CA PHE A 123 1.82 -6.86 -23.74
C PHE A 123 0.87 -7.45 -24.77
N ARG A 124 1.34 -7.56 -26.03
CA ARG A 124 0.64 -8.28 -27.08
C ARG A 124 0.51 -9.63 -26.42
N ARG A 125 -0.73 -10.05 -26.14
CA ARG A 125 -1.00 -11.37 -25.57
C ARG A 125 -0.05 -12.32 -26.28
N GLN A 126 0.83 -12.97 -25.53
CA GLN A 126 1.67 -14.00 -26.11
C GLN A 126 0.68 -15.00 -26.68
N MET A 127 0.67 -15.11 -28.01
CA MET A 127 -0.09 -16.16 -28.70
C MET A 127 0.37 -17.48 -28.10
N THR A 128 -0.55 -18.38 -27.74
CA THR A 128 -0.15 -19.72 -27.30
C THR A 128 0.50 -20.46 -28.48
N ILE A 129 1.21 -21.55 -28.19
CA ILE A 129 1.90 -22.35 -29.23
C ILE A 129 0.89 -22.82 -30.28
N GLU A 130 -0.31 -23.21 -29.85
CA GLU A 130 -1.39 -23.62 -30.76
C GLU A 130 -1.83 -22.46 -31.67
N GLU A 131 -1.96 -21.26 -31.10
CA GLU A 131 -2.39 -20.05 -31.78
C GLU A 131 -1.33 -19.55 -32.79
N GLN A 132 -0.03 -19.82 -32.54
CA GLN A 132 1.06 -19.62 -33.49
C GLN A 132 1.02 -20.60 -34.66
N ILE A 133 0.82 -21.89 -34.38
CA ILE A 133 0.75 -22.94 -35.42
C ILE A 133 -0.40 -22.64 -36.38
N GLN A 134 -1.58 -22.36 -35.85
CA GLN A 134 -2.78 -22.09 -36.67
C GLN A 134 -2.60 -20.85 -37.56
N LYS A 135 -1.93 -19.82 -37.05
CA LYS A 135 -1.61 -18.62 -37.83
C LYS A 135 -0.55 -18.87 -38.90
N SER A 136 0.48 -19.67 -38.62
CA SER A 136 1.49 -20.04 -39.63
C SER A 136 0.90 -20.89 -40.76
N MET A 137 0.01 -21.83 -40.46
CA MET A 137 -0.71 -22.62 -41.48
C MET A 137 -1.56 -21.71 -42.37
N SER A 138 -2.23 -20.70 -41.78
CA SER A 138 -3.01 -19.74 -42.56
C SER A 138 -2.17 -18.78 -43.42
N MET A 139 -0.88 -18.56 -43.10
CA MET A 139 -0.02 -17.65 -43.86
C MET A 139 0.80 -18.37 -44.94
N ALA A 140 1.16 -19.64 -44.72
CA ALA A 140 1.78 -20.49 -45.73
C ALA A 140 0.87 -20.68 -46.96
N ASP A 141 -0.44 -20.76 -46.75
CA ASP A 141 -1.44 -20.91 -47.83
C ASP A 141 -1.56 -19.62 -48.69
N VAL A 142 -1.24 -18.44 -48.14
CA VAL A 142 -1.30 -17.16 -48.86
C VAL A 142 0.01 -16.85 -49.59
N VAL A 143 1.16 -17.28 -49.05
CA VAL A 143 2.48 -17.07 -49.70
C VAL A 143 2.72 -18.07 -50.83
N ALA A 144 2.20 -19.30 -50.73
CA ALA A 144 2.28 -20.28 -51.83
C ALA A 144 1.53 -19.81 -53.11
N VAL A 145 0.61 -18.86 -52.98
CA VAL A 145 -0.12 -18.27 -54.11
C VAL A 145 0.59 -17.03 -54.69
N ALA A 146 1.62 -16.47 -54.02
CA ALA A 146 2.18 -15.15 -54.34
C ALA A 146 3.70 -15.06 -54.56
N ALA A 147 4.45 -16.17 -54.51
CA ALA A 147 5.89 -16.14 -54.80
C ALA A 147 6.17 -16.37 -56.30
N GLU A 148 6.54 -15.29 -56.99
CA GLU A 148 7.23 -15.30 -58.30
C GLU A 148 8.61 -15.98 -58.19
N PRO A 149 9.10 -16.69 -59.23
CA PRO A 149 10.18 -17.68 -59.11
C PRO A 149 11.62 -17.13 -59.27
N ASP A 150 11.82 -15.82 -59.45
CA ASP A 150 13.03 -15.30 -60.10
C ASP A 150 14.10 -14.72 -59.14
N GLU A 151 13.88 -14.74 -57.81
CA GLU A 151 14.86 -14.22 -56.82
C GLU A 151 15.75 -15.32 -56.17
N LEU A 152 15.57 -16.61 -56.52
CA LEU A 152 16.23 -17.73 -55.85
C LEU A 152 17.56 -18.25 -56.46
N ASP A 153 18.01 -17.75 -57.61
CA ASP A 153 19.11 -18.40 -58.37
C ASP A 153 20.47 -17.64 -58.42
N ASP A 154 20.68 -16.59 -57.61
CA ASP A 154 21.99 -15.91 -57.49
C ASP A 154 22.96 -16.72 -56.58
N ILE A 155 23.43 -17.88 -57.05
CA ILE A 155 24.34 -18.80 -56.34
C ILE A 155 25.62 -18.11 -55.84
N ASP A 156 26.08 -17.05 -56.52
CA ASP A 156 27.28 -16.31 -56.14
C ASP A 156 27.08 -15.49 -54.85
N LYS A 157 25.88 -14.95 -54.58
CA LYS A 157 25.58 -14.26 -53.32
C LYS A 157 25.61 -15.23 -52.14
N VAL A 158 24.99 -16.40 -52.31
CA VAL A 158 24.94 -17.44 -51.26
C VAL A 158 26.34 -17.91 -50.89
N ARG A 159 27.25 -17.99 -51.88
CA ARG A 159 28.65 -18.35 -51.68
C ARG A 159 29.42 -17.31 -50.88
N ASP A 160 29.25 -16.03 -51.22
CA ASP A 160 29.92 -14.92 -50.53
C ASP A 160 29.46 -14.82 -49.06
N ASP A 161 28.16 -14.98 -48.81
CA ASP A 161 27.60 -14.99 -47.46
C ASP A 161 28.13 -16.16 -46.62
N LEU A 162 28.25 -17.36 -47.21
CA LEU A 162 28.83 -18.52 -46.52
C LEU A 162 30.31 -18.32 -46.18
N GLN A 163 31.10 -17.75 -47.09
CA GLN A 163 32.52 -17.49 -46.83
C GLN A 163 32.72 -16.40 -45.77
N SER A 164 31.91 -15.34 -45.81
CA SER A 164 31.89 -14.28 -44.79
C SER A 164 31.60 -14.84 -43.40
N THR A 165 30.54 -15.65 -43.29
CA THR A 165 30.13 -16.28 -42.02
C THR A 165 31.21 -17.23 -41.49
N LYS A 166 31.88 -17.97 -42.38
CA LYS A 166 33.00 -18.86 -42.02
C LYS A 166 34.20 -18.08 -41.46
N GLN A 167 34.52 -16.91 -42.01
CA GLN A 167 35.59 -16.06 -41.52
C GLN A 167 35.29 -15.49 -40.13
N MET A 168 34.04 -15.08 -39.91
CA MET A 168 33.58 -14.55 -38.62
C MET A 168 33.71 -15.59 -37.51
N LEU A 169 33.25 -16.82 -37.76
CA LEU A 169 33.35 -17.93 -36.81
C LEU A 169 34.81 -18.34 -36.51
N ALA A 170 35.72 -18.22 -37.48
CA ALA A 170 37.12 -18.56 -37.27
C ALA A 170 37.88 -17.53 -36.40
N GLN A 171 37.35 -16.32 -36.24
CA GLN A 171 37.90 -15.31 -35.33
C GLN A 171 37.39 -15.47 -33.89
N GLU A 172 36.35 -16.29 -33.68
CA GLU A 172 35.74 -16.54 -32.37
C GLU A 172 36.28 -17.80 -31.65
N LEU A 173 37.24 -18.53 -32.26
CA LEU A 173 37.93 -19.71 -31.72
C LEU A 173 39.43 -19.43 -31.49
#